data_AF-A0AAW4ETK8-F1
#
_entry.id   AF-A0AAW4ETK8-F1
#
_cell.length_a   1.000
_cell.length_b   1.000
_cell.length_c   1.000
_cell.angle_alpha   90.00
_cell.angle_beta   90.00
_cell.angle_gamma   90.00
#
_symmetry.space_group_name_H-M   'P 1'
#
loop_
_entity.id
_entity.type
_entity.pdbx_description
1 polymer ?
#
loop_
_entity_poly.entity_id
_entity_poly.type
_entity_poly.pdbx_seq_one_letter_code
_entity_poly.pdbx_strand_id
1 'polypeptide(L)'
;MDLLENREELSAKELYDHYYLHSGLDREVVKELLIHVAGELRLPSGKIRPSDRFSKELVSGASAGWDSGYGILLYELQSLAKSRGVAIDKKVDTIDDYIRIMADIY
;
A
#
# COMPACT_ATOMS: atom_id res chain seq x y z
N MET A 1 18.30 0.95 13.93
CA MET A 1 18.41 0.38 12.59
C MET A 1 17.02 0.42 12.01
N ASP A 2 16.75 1.45 11.20
CA ASP A 2 15.47 1.56 10.51
C ASP A 2 15.41 0.47 9.42
N LEU A 3 14.31 -0.28 9.38
CA LEU A 3 14.11 -1.40 8.46
C LEU A 3 14.18 -0.93 6.99
N LEU A 4 13.80 0.32 6.74
CA LEU A 4 13.71 0.89 5.39
C LEU A 4 15.05 1.44 4.88
N GLU A 5 15.93 1.91 5.77
CA GLU A 5 17.23 2.50 5.39
C GLU A 5 18.14 1.50 4.68
N ASN A 6 18.16 0.24 5.12
CA ASN A 6 19.03 -0.81 4.58
C ASN A 6 18.39 -1.64 3.47
N ARG A 7 17.12 -1.39 3.13
CA ARG A 7 16.39 -2.18 2.15
C ARG A 7 16.81 -1.81 0.74
N GLU A 8 16.93 -2.79 -0.15
CA GLU A 8 17.14 -2.54 -1.59
C GLU A 8 16.04 -1.62 -2.14
N GLU A 9 16.41 -0.72 -3.06
CA GLU A 9 15.45 0.09 -3.78
C GLU A 9 15.02 -0.64 -5.05
N LEU A 10 13.71 -0.87 -5.21
CA LEU A 10 13.14 -1.49 -6.40
C LEU A 10 12.33 -0.46 -7.18
N SER A 11 12.44 -0.47 -8.50
CA SER A 11 11.54 0.29 -9.36
C SER A 11 10.10 -0.25 -9.28
N ALA A 12 9.13 0.55 -9.69
CA ALA A 12 7.73 0.09 -9.76
C ALA A 12 7.55 -1.13 -10.68
N LYS A 13 8.35 -1.21 -11.75
CA LYS A 13 8.35 -2.39 -12.64
C LYS A 13 8.85 -3.62 -11.91
N GLU A 14 9.97 -3.51 -11.18
CA GLU A 14 10.50 -4.63 -10.39
C GLU A 14 9.52 -5.05 -9.30
N LEU A 15 8.94 -4.11 -8.55
CA LEU A 15 7.91 -4.42 -7.56
C LEU A 15 6.72 -5.17 -8.19
N TYR A 16 6.24 -4.72 -9.34
CA TYR A 16 5.18 -5.42 -10.03
C TYR A 16 5.60 -6.82 -10.48
N ASP A 17 6.76 -6.94 -11.14
CA ASP A 17 7.25 -8.21 -11.68
C ASP A 17 7.51 -9.23 -10.56
N HIS A 18 8.02 -8.78 -9.41
CA HIS A 18 8.31 -9.65 -8.27
C HIS A 18 7.07 -10.11 -7.51
N TYR A 19 6.03 -9.28 -7.40
CA TYR A 19 4.92 -9.53 -6.46
C TYR A 19 3.54 -9.69 -7.12
N TYR A 20 3.34 -9.13 -8.31
CA TYR A 20 2.02 -9.02 -8.94
C TYR A 20 1.94 -9.59 -10.36
N LEU A 21 3.05 -10.04 -10.96
CA LEU A 21 3.08 -10.56 -12.35
C LEU A 21 2.01 -11.62 -12.65
N HIS A 22 1.73 -12.50 -11.69
CA HIS A 22 0.74 -13.58 -11.83
C HIS A 22 -0.53 -13.33 -11.01
N SER A 23 -0.74 -12.10 -10.52
CA SER A 23 -1.88 -11.75 -9.68
C SER A 23 -3.17 -11.50 -10.46
N GLY A 24 -3.06 -11.26 -11.77
CA GLY A 24 -4.19 -10.85 -12.62
C GLY A 24 -4.59 -9.38 -12.48
N LEU A 25 -3.90 -8.61 -11.64
CA LEU A 25 -4.12 -7.17 -11.48
C LEU A 25 -3.52 -6.39 -12.65
N ASP A 26 -4.12 -5.24 -13.00
CA ASP A 26 -3.53 -4.34 -14.00
C ASP A 26 -2.26 -3.68 -13.47
N ARG A 27 -1.22 -3.66 -14.31
CA ARG A 27 0.10 -3.14 -13.92
C ARG A 27 0.09 -1.65 -13.61
N GLU A 28 -0.60 -0.85 -14.41
CA GLU A 28 -0.61 0.60 -14.20
C GLU A 28 -1.44 0.93 -12.95
N VAL A 29 -2.56 0.22 -12.71
CA VAL A 29 -3.33 0.35 -11.47
C VAL A 29 -2.47 0.03 -10.24
N VAL A 30 -1.77 -1.12 -10.24
CA VAL A 30 -0.90 -1.49 -9.11
C VAL A 30 0.21 -0.47 -8.89
N LYS A 31 0.83 0.01 -9.97
CA LYS A 31 1.89 1.02 -9.90
C LYS A 31 1.39 2.35 -9.34
N GLU A 32 0.25 2.84 -9.81
CA GLU A 32 -0.36 4.07 -9.29
C GLU A 32 -0.70 3.95 -7.81
N LEU A 33 -1.29 2.82 -7.41
CA LEU A 33 -1.62 2.56 -6.01
C LEU A 33 -0.37 2.43 -5.12
N LEU A 34 0.71 1.81 -5.59
CA LEU A 34 1.97 1.74 -4.83
C LEU A 34 2.61 3.12 -4.66
N ILE A 35 2.59 3.96 -5.70
CA ILE A 35 3.08 5.35 -5.63
C ILE A 35 2.22 6.16 -4.65
N HIS A 36 0.89 5.99 -4.72
CA HIS A 36 -0.06 6.64 -3.82
C HIS A 36 0.21 6.27 -2.36
N VAL A 37 0.27 4.97 -2.04
CA VAL A 37 0.57 4.49 -0.69
C VAL A 37 1.89 5.05 -0.18
N ALA A 38 2.94 5.04 -0.99
CA ALA A 38 4.23 5.59 -0.59
C ALA A 38 4.17 7.10 -0.33
N GLY A 39 3.43 7.84 -1.16
CA GLY A 39 3.19 9.28 -1.00
C GLY A 39 2.47 9.61 0.30
N GLU A 40 1.37 8.91 0.59
CA GLU A 40 0.59 9.10 1.82
C GLU A 40 1.39 8.77 3.08
N LEU A 41 2.16 7.69 3.05
CA LEU A 41 3.03 7.29 4.15
C LEU A 41 4.33 8.12 4.24
N ARG A 42 4.58 9.01 3.26
CA ARG A 42 5.83 9.78 3.11
C ARG A 42 7.08 8.88 3.07
N LEU A 43 6.95 7.71 2.46
CA LEU A 43 8.02 6.75 2.27
C LEU A 43 8.49 6.74 0.82
N PRO A 44 9.76 6.38 0.55
CA PRO A 44 10.20 6.16 -0.81
C PRO A 44 9.47 4.95 -1.42
N SER A 45 8.85 5.12 -2.58
CA SER A 45 8.05 4.07 -3.24
C SER A 45 8.86 2.82 -3.58
N GLY A 46 10.17 2.95 -3.83
CA GLY A 46 11.04 1.80 -4.07
C GLY A 46 11.46 1.03 -2.80
N LYS A 47 11.12 1.54 -1.62
CA LYS A 47 11.48 0.92 -0.32
C LYS A 47 10.30 0.20 0.34
N ILE A 48 9.06 0.52 -0.03
CA ILE A 48 7.90 -0.23 0.44
C ILE A 48 7.84 -1.62 -0.20
N ARG A 49 7.23 -2.57 0.49
CA ARG A 49 6.98 -3.94 0.01
C ARG A 49 5.55 -4.35 0.28
N PRO A 50 4.92 -5.17 -0.58
CA PRO A 50 3.54 -5.62 -0.37
C PRO A 50 3.31 -6.29 0.99
N SER A 51 4.33 -6.99 1.51
CA SER A 51 4.27 -7.67 2.82
C SER A 51 4.38 -6.74 4.04
N ASP A 52 4.69 -5.46 3.85
CA ASP A 52 4.86 -4.53 4.97
C ASP A 52 3.52 -4.28 5.67
N ARG A 53 3.47 -4.45 6.99
CA ARG A 53 2.27 -4.18 7.77
C ARG A 53 2.25 -2.73 8.22
N PHE A 54 1.09 -2.09 8.05
CA PHE A 54 0.86 -0.73 8.52
C PHE A 54 1.05 -0.57 10.03
N SER A 55 0.77 -1.63 10.79
CA SER A 55 0.85 -1.63 12.27
C SER A 55 2.22 -2.01 12.84
N LYS A 56 3.21 -2.36 12.00
CA LYS A 56 4.51 -2.85 12.49
C LYS A 56 5.67 -2.36 11.64
N GLU A 57 5.85 -2.93 10.45
CA GLU A 57 7.01 -2.63 9.60
C GLU A 57 7.03 -1.17 9.12
N LEU A 58 5.86 -0.54 9.01
CA LEU A 58 5.71 0.86 8.59
C LEU A 58 5.59 1.86 9.75
N VAL A 59 5.75 1.40 11.00
CA VAL A 59 5.65 2.25 12.21
C VAL A 59 7.00 2.89 12.60
N SER A 60 8.06 2.74 11.79
CA SER A 60 9.39 3.27 12.14
C SER A 60 9.52 4.78 11.85
N GLY A 61 9.78 5.58 12.88
CA GLY A 61 10.08 7.02 12.81
C GLY A 61 9.10 7.92 13.59
N ALA A 62 9.48 9.18 13.86
CA ALA A 62 8.84 10.15 14.78
C ALA A 62 7.34 10.49 14.53
N SER A 63 6.70 9.82 13.57
CA SER A 63 5.30 9.96 13.19
C SER A 63 4.47 8.71 13.54
N ALA A 64 4.89 7.95 14.56
CA ALA A 64 4.14 6.84 15.13
C ALA A 64 2.84 7.32 15.79
N GLY A 65 1.83 7.58 14.97
CA GLY A 65 0.48 7.96 15.36
C GLY A 65 -0.50 7.75 14.21
N TRP A 66 -1.79 7.96 14.50
CA TRP A 66 -2.89 7.95 13.51
C TRP A 66 -2.66 8.93 12.33
N ASP A 67 -1.68 9.83 12.44
CA ASP A 67 -1.26 10.83 11.45
C ASP A 67 -0.13 10.32 10.51
N SER A 68 0.14 9.01 10.50
CA SER A 68 1.15 8.35 9.64
C SER A 68 0.72 8.16 8.18
N GLY A 69 -0.39 8.77 7.75
CA GLY A 69 -0.99 8.56 6.42
C GLY A 69 -1.87 7.30 6.30
N TYR A 70 -1.68 6.31 7.18
CA TYR A 70 -2.49 5.09 7.18
C TYR A 70 -3.99 5.33 7.35
N GLY A 71 -4.38 6.25 8.25
CA GLY A 71 -5.78 6.62 8.44
C GLY A 71 -6.43 7.22 7.18
N ILE A 72 -5.64 7.94 6.37
CA ILE A 72 -6.09 8.52 5.09
C ILE A 72 -6.37 7.39 4.09
N LEU A 73 -5.41 6.46 3.94
CA LEU A 73 -5.58 5.30 3.05
C LEU A 73 -6.83 4.49 3.39
N LEU A 74 -7.08 4.21 4.67
CA LEU A 74 -8.30 3.50 5.10
C LEU A 74 -9.57 4.28 4.79
N TYR A 75 -9.57 5.60 5.02
CA TYR A 75 -10.70 6.46 4.71
C TYR A 75 -11.02 6.48 3.22
N GLU A 76 -10.00 6.62 2.36
CA GLU A 76 -10.15 6.61 0.90
C GLU A 76 -10.75 5.30 0.40
N LEU A 77 -10.23 4.17 0.87
CA LEU A 77 -10.73 2.84 0.54
C LEU A 77 -12.19 2.67 0.96
N GLN A 78 -12.56 3.08 2.17
CA GLN A 78 -13.96 3.04 2.63
C GLN A 78 -14.86 3.96 1.82
N SER A 79 -14.39 5.17 1.51
CA SER A 79 -15.14 6.15 0.71
C SER A 79 -15.39 5.64 -0.70
N LEU A 80 -14.37 5.09 -1.35
CA LEU A 80 -14.47 4.53 -2.70
C LEU A 80 -15.42 3.33 -2.72
N ALA A 81 -15.24 2.36 -1.82
CA ALA A 81 -16.13 1.19 -1.75
C ALA A 81 -17.59 1.59 -1.50
N LYS A 82 -17.83 2.54 -0.57
CA LYS A 82 -19.18 3.09 -0.33
C LYS A 82 -19.76 3.73 -1.59
N SER A 83 -18.97 4.51 -2.33
CA SER A 83 -19.41 5.15 -3.57
C SER A 83 -19.77 4.16 -4.68
N ARG A 84 -19.14 2.97 -4.66
CA ARG A 84 -19.36 1.89 -5.63
C ARG A 84 -20.35 0.83 -5.15
N GLY A 85 -20.87 0.94 -3.92
CA GLY A 85 -21.76 -0.06 -3.33
C GLY A 85 -21.07 -1.40 -3.02
N VAL A 86 -19.74 -1.40 -2.87
CA VAL A 86 -18.95 -2.58 -2.53
C VAL A 86 -18.83 -2.69 -1.01
N ALA A 87 -19.10 -3.88 -0.46
CA ALA A 87 -18.85 -4.16 0.94
C ALA A 87 -17.40 -4.62 1.13
N ILE A 88 -16.67 -3.98 2.05
CA ILE A 88 -15.33 -4.41 2.44
C ILE A 88 -15.46 -5.28 3.69
N ASP A 89 -15.29 -6.58 3.53
CA ASP A 89 -15.33 -7.59 4.58
C ASP A 89 -13.94 -8.02 5.07
N LYS A 90 -12.90 -7.70 4.29
CA LYS A 90 -11.50 -8.02 4.58
C LYS A 90 -10.84 -6.94 5.41
N LYS A 91 -10.02 -7.37 6.37
CA LYS A 91 -9.14 -6.49 7.13
C LYS A 91 -7.97 -6.06 6.26
N VAL A 92 -7.59 -4.78 6.35
CA VAL A 92 -6.40 -4.23 5.70
C VAL A 92 -5.27 -4.25 6.71
N ASP A 93 -4.32 -5.19 6.59
CA ASP A 93 -3.17 -5.30 7.50
C ASP A 93 -1.85 -4.94 6.81
N THR A 94 -1.74 -5.25 5.52
CA THR A 94 -0.55 -5.05 4.68
C THR A 94 -0.82 -4.13 3.49
N ILE A 95 0.26 -3.65 2.86
CA ILE A 95 0.14 -2.95 1.58
C ILE A 95 -0.54 -3.83 0.54
N ASP A 96 -0.22 -5.13 0.44
CA ASP A 96 -0.86 -6.06 -0.51
C ASP A 96 -2.38 -6.13 -0.32
N ASP A 97 -2.86 -6.19 0.93
CA ASP A 97 -4.30 -6.20 1.23
C ASP A 97 -4.98 -4.94 0.67
N TYR A 98 -4.38 -3.77 0.91
CA TYR A 98 -4.88 -2.50 0.41
C TYR A 98 -4.91 -2.46 -1.12
N ILE A 99 -3.80 -2.82 -1.78
CA ILE A 99 -3.68 -2.80 -3.25
C ILE A 99 -4.73 -3.71 -3.87
N ARG A 100 -4.90 -4.93 -3.36
CA ARG A 100 -5.88 -5.88 -3.90
C ARG A 100 -7.31 -5.41 -3.76
N ILE A 101 -7.67 -4.86 -2.59
CA ILE A 101 -9.03 -4.37 -2.37
C ILE A 101 -9.30 -3.15 -3.25
N MET A 102 -8.38 -2.19 -3.33
CA MET A 102 -8.54 -1.03 -4.20
C MET A 102 -8.66 -1.44 -5.66
N ALA A 103 -7.77 -2.30 -6.15
CA ALA A 103 -7.77 -2.76 -7.54
C ALA A 103 -9.04 -3.53 -7.93
N ASP A 104 -9.73 -4.19 -6.99
CA ASP A 104 -11.01 -4.87 -7.22
C ASP A 104 -12.20 -3.88 -7.29
N ILE A 105 -12.03 -2.65 -6.77
CA ILE A 105 -13.07 -1.62 -6.79
C ILE A 105 -12.99 -0.72 -8.04
N TYR A 106 -11.82 -0.63 -8.69
CA TYR A 106 -11.61 0.15 -9.93
C TYR A 106 -12.28 -0.50 -11.15
#